data_AF-A0A7R9Q5B3-F1
#
_entry.id   AF-A0A7R9Q5B3-F1
#
_cell.length_a   1.000
_cell.length_b   1.000
_cell.length_c   1.000
_cell.angle_alpha   90.00
_cell.angle_beta   90.00
_cell.angle_gamma   90.00
#
_symmetry.space_group_name_H-M   'P 1'
#
loop_
_entity.id
_entity.type
_entity.pdbx_description
1 polymer ?
#
loop_
_entity_poly.entity_id
_entity_poly.type
_entity_poly.pdbx_seq_one_letter_code
_entity_poly.pdbx_strand_id
1 'polypeptide(L)' 'MVAEKKSKKTLESINSRLALVMKSGKYSFGYKQTLKTLRLGKAKLVIIANNTPPLRKSEIEYYAMLAKTGVHHYSGNNIE' A
#
# COMPACT_ATOMS: atom_id res chain seq x y z
N MET A 1 0.49 -28.24 15.18
CA MET A 1 0.03 -27.44 14.02
C MET A 1 -0.70 -26.21 14.54
N VAL A 2 0.02 -25.13 14.84
CA VAL A 2 -0.53 -23.86 15.40
C VAL A 2 0.19 -22.70 14.71
N ALA A 3 -0.22 -22.35 13.49
CA ALA A 3 0.41 -21.29 12.70
C ALA A 3 -0.57 -20.29 12.07
N GLU A 4 -1.87 -20.37 12.34
CA GLU A 4 -2.87 -19.51 11.65
C GLU A 4 -3.34 -18.28 12.45
N LYS A 5 -3.04 -18.17 13.76
CA LYS A 5 -3.53 -17.05 14.57
C LYS A 5 -2.67 -15.77 14.52
N LYS A 6 -1.46 -15.81 13.95
CA LYS A 6 -0.55 -14.64 13.91
C LYS A 6 -0.88 -13.64 12.80
N SER A 7 -1.36 -14.10 11.65
CA SER A 7 -1.60 -13.24 10.47
C SER A 7 -2.78 -12.28 10.66
N LYS A 8 -3.85 -12.71 11.32
CA LYS A 8 -5.06 -11.89 11.54
C LYS A 8 -4.82 -10.66 12.43
N LYS A 9 -4.01 -10.78 13.48
CA LYS A 9 -3.67 -9.64 14.38
C LYS A 9 -2.90 -8.52 13.67
N THR A 10 -2.04 -8.86 12.71
CA THR A 10 -1.25 -7.87 11.97
C THR A 10 -2.10 -7.09 10.97
N LEU A 11 -3.12 -7.74 10.38
CA LEU A 11 -4.10 -7.11 9.47
C LEU A 11 -4.97 -6.07 10.18
N GLU A 12 -5.52 -6.38 11.36
CA GLU A 12 -6.28 -5.40 12.15
C GLU A 12 -5.45 -4.17 12.50
N SER A 13 -4.15 -4.35 12.76
CA SER A 13 -3.24 -3.23 13.08
C SER A 13 -3.02 -2.28 11.90
N ILE A 14 -3.00 -2.78 10.65
CA ILE A 14 -2.76 -1.92 9.47
C ILE A 14 -3.96 -0.99 9.24
N ASN A 15 -5.18 -1.49 9.44
CA ASN A 15 -6.41 -0.74 9.18
C ASN A 15 -6.58 0.40 10.19
N SER A 16 -6.28 0.18 11.46
CA SER A 16 -6.26 1.26 12.46
C SER A 16 -5.21 2.33 12.15
N ARG A 17 -4.02 1.92 11.66
CA ARG A 17 -2.96 2.86 11.23
C ARG A 17 -3.37 3.65 9.99
N LEU A 18 -4.03 3.00 9.03
CA LEU A 18 -4.58 3.64 7.83
C LEU A 18 -5.64 4.68 8.18
N ALA A 19 -6.56 4.37 9.10
CA ALA A 19 -7.58 5.33 9.55
C ALA A 19 -6.95 6.61 10.14
N LEU A 20 -5.84 6.48 10.88
CA LEU A 20 -5.09 7.63 11.39
C LEU A 20 -4.47 8.45 10.25
N VAL A 21 -3.83 7.79 9.28
CA VAL A 21 -3.25 8.46 8.10
C VAL A 21 -4.32 9.18 7.27
N MET A 22 -5.52 8.61 7.15
CA MET A 22 -6.64 9.28 6.47
C MET A 22 -7.13 10.52 7.22
N LYS A 23 -7.09 10.50 8.56
CA LYS A 23 -7.56 11.61 9.40
C LYS A 23 -6.57 12.80 9.45
N SER A 24 -5.27 12.53 9.58
CA SER A 24 -4.28 13.59 9.82
C SER A 24 -3.05 13.53 8.92
N GLY A 25 -2.91 12.48 8.11
CA GLY A 25 -1.77 12.28 7.23
C GLY A 25 -1.94 12.94 5.85
N LYS A 26 -0.82 13.07 5.13
CA LYS A 26 -0.83 13.41 3.71
C LYS A 26 -0.81 12.12 2.90
N TYR A 27 -1.80 11.94 2.05
CA TYR A 27 -1.93 10.77 1.20
C TYR A 27 -2.24 11.18 -0.25
N SER A 28 -2.13 10.21 -1.16
CA SER A 28 -2.52 10.35 -2.55
C SER A 28 -3.16 9.04 -2.97
N PHE A 29 -4.30 9.14 -3.66
CA PHE A 29 -5.09 7.98 -4.04
C PHE A 29 -5.14 7.85 -5.57
N GLY A 30 -5.20 6.60 -6.04
CA GLY A 30 -5.29 6.29 -7.46
C GLY A 30 -3.94 6.20 -8.18
N TYR A 31 -3.90 5.35 -9.20
CA TYR A 31 -2.68 4.96 -9.91
C TYR A 31 -1.88 6.13 -10.51
N LYS A 32 -2.53 7.06 -11.23
CA LYS A 32 -1.84 8.20 -11.87
C LYS A 32 -1.16 9.11 -10.85
N GLN A 33 -1.83 9.36 -9.72
CA GLN A 33 -1.30 10.24 -8.69
C GLN A 33 -0.17 9.57 -7.92
N THR A 34 -0.29 8.27 -7.62
CA THR A 34 0.78 7.46 -6.99
C THR A 34 2.04 7.44 -7.86
N LEU A 35 1.92 7.27 -9.18
CA LEU A 35 3.08 7.36 -10.09
C LEU A 35 3.70 8.76 -10.12
N LYS A 36 2.90 9.82 -10.01
CA LYS A 36 3.41 11.19 -9.92
C LYS A 36 4.17 11.41 -8.61
N THR A 37 3.65 10.95 -7.48
CA THR A 37 4.31 11.13 -6.17
C THR A 37 5.55 10.27 -6.01
N LEU A 38 5.56 9.07 -6.59
CA LEU A 38 6.73 8.19 -6.69
C LEU A 38 7.84 8.84 -7.53
N ARG A 39 7.54 9.34 -8.73
CA ARG A 39 8.52 10.02 -9.59
C ARG A 39 9.10 11.29 -8.95
N LEU A 40 8.31 11.99 -8.14
CA LEU A 40 8.75 13.17 -7.39
C LEU A 40 9.52 12.83 -6.11
N GLY A 41 9.65 11.55 -5.73
CA GLY A 41 10.32 11.13 -4.49
C GLY A 41 9.59 11.56 -3.21
N LYS A 42 8.31 11.92 -3.30
CA LYS A 42 7.50 12.39 -2.15
C LYS A 42 6.80 11.26 -1.40
N ALA A 43 6.65 10.10 -2.04
CA ALA A 43 6.03 8.92 -1.45
C ALA A 43 6.99 8.28 -0.43
N LYS A 44 6.50 8.02 0.79
CA LYS A 44 7.25 7.31 1.84
C LYS A 44 6.87 5.84 1.96
N LEU A 45 5.62 5.53 1.60
CA LEU A 45 5.05 4.19 1.61
C LEU A 45 4.02 4.09 0.49
N VAL A 46 3.98 2.96 -0.21
CA VAL A 46 2.96 2.61 -1.19
C VAL A 46 2.19 1.41 -0.70
N ILE A 47 0.86 1.45 -0.82
CA ILE A 47 -0.03 0.36 -0.44
C ILE A 47 -0.74 -0.13 -1.69
N ILE A 48 -0.67 -1.44 -1.94
CA ILE A 48 -1.27 -2.07 -3.12
C ILE A 48 -2.34 -3.06 -2.65
N ALA A 49 -3.57 -2.87 -3.11
CA ALA A 49 -4.68 -3.79 -2.86
C ALA A 49 -4.48 -5.11 -3.59
N ASN A 50 -5.01 -6.19 -3.04
CA ASN A 50 -4.85 -7.54 -3.59
C ASN A 50 -5.45 -7.69 -5.01
N ASN A 51 -6.57 -7.02 -5.30
CA ASN A 51 -7.24 -7.08 -6.59
C ASN A 51 -6.72 -6.07 -7.63
N THR A 52 -5.56 -5.44 -7.39
CA THR A 52 -4.94 -4.54 -8.38
C THR A 52 -4.49 -5.35 -9.61
N PRO A 53 -4.80 -4.92 -10.85
CA PRO A 53 -4.37 -5.63 -12.05
C PRO A 53 -2.85 -5.87 -12.06
N PRO A 54 -2.39 -7.07 -12.44
CA PRO A 54 -0.99 -7.48 -12.27
C PRO A 54 -0.01 -6.55 -12.99
N LEU A 55 -0.36 -6.08 -14.20
CA LEU A 55 0.47 -5.13 -14.94
C LEU A 55 0.70 -3.82 -14.17
N ARG A 56 -0.35 -3.26 -13.55
CA ARG A 56 -0.25 -2.02 -12.76
C ARG A 56 0.49 -2.25 -11.45
N LYS A 57 0.30 -3.42 -10.84
CA LYS A 57 1.02 -3.82 -9.62
C LYS A 57 2.53 -3.87 -9.89
N SER A 58 2.96 -4.60 -10.92
CA SER A 58 4.38 -4.69 -11.30
C SER A 58 4.98 -3.33 -11.67
N GLU A 59 4.21 -2.48 -12.34
CA GLU A 59 4.68 -1.13 -12.68
C GLU A 59 4.87 -0.25 -11.43
N ILE A 60 3.91 -0.24 -10.51
CA ILE A 60 4.03 0.51 -9.24
C ILE A 60 5.21 0.00 -8.42
N GLU A 61 5.38 -1.33 -8.32
CA GLU A 61 6.51 -1.96 -7.61
C GLU A 61 7.85 -1.56 -8.22
N TYR A 62 7.95 -1.53 -9.55
CA TYR A 62 9.16 -1.10 -10.25
C TYR A 62 9.50 0.36 -9.95
N TYR A 63 8.54 1.28 -10.03
CA TYR A 63 8.78 2.68 -9.68
C TYR A 63 9.10 2.87 -8.20
N ALA A 64 8.46 2.10 -7.31
CA ALA A 64 8.76 2.13 -5.88
C ALA A 64 10.18 1.63 -5.59
N MET A 65 10.65 0.60 -6.30
CA MET A 65 12.03 0.12 -6.22
C MET A 65 13.04 1.20 -6.64
N LEU A 66 12.80 1.88 -7.76
CA LEU A 66 13.63 2.98 -8.23
C LEU A 66 13.67 4.16 -7.23
N ALA A 67 12.51 4.49 -6.66
CA ALA A 67 12.36 5.56 -5.67
C ALA A 67 12.77 5.14 -4.25
N LYS A 68 13.26 3.90 -4.04
CA LYS A 68 13.58 3.31 -2.72
C LYS A 68 12.44 3.48 -1.70
N THR A 69 11.20 3.40 -2.17
CA THR A 69 10.00 3.57 -1.35
C THR A 69 9.50 2.20 -0.89
N GLY A 70 9.09 2.09 0.37
CA GLY A 70 8.51 0.85 0.89
C GLY A 70 7.19 0.51 0.20
N VAL A 71 6.99 -0.77 -0.13
CA VAL A 71 5.73 -1.29 -0.69
C VAL A 71 5.11 -2.25 0.31
N HIS A 72 3.84 -2.03 0.63
CA HIS A 72 3.05 -2.91 1.48
C HIS A 72 1.91 -3.52 0.67
N HIS A 73 1.92 -4.84 0.51
CA HIS A 73 0.81 -5.57 -0.08
C HIS A 73 -0.30 -5.71 0.94
N TYR A 74 -1.40 -4.99 0.70
CA TYR A 74 -2.60 -5.12 1.50
C TYR A 74 -3.33 -6.40 1.12
N SER A 75 -3.70 -7.21 2.11
CA SER A 75 -4.38 -8.49 1.88
C SER A 75 -5.85 -8.31 1.49
N GLY A 76 -6.44 -7.15 1.76
CA GLY A 76 -7.81 -6.81 1.35
C GLY A 76 -7.91 -6.33 -0.10
N ASN A 77 -9.14 -6.05 -0.52
CA ASN A 77 -9.43 -5.50 -1.84
C ASN A 77 -9.45 -3.96 -1.80
N ASN A 78 -9.95 -3.31 -2.84
CA ASN A 78 -10.03 -1.86 -2.95
C ASN A 78 -11.35 -1.26 -2.42
N ILE A 79 -12.24 -2.07 -1.86
CA ILE A 79 -13.56 -1.70 -1.36
C ILE A 79 -13.60 -1.80 0.17
N GLU A 80 -13.00 -2.87 0.71
CA GLU A 80 -12.88 -3.22 2.14
C GLU A 80 -11.57 -2.69 2.75
#